data_AF-A0A1I3X648-F1
#
_entry.id   AF-A0A1I3X648-F1
#
_cell.length_a   1.000
_cell.length_b   1.000
_cell.length_c   1.000
_cell.angle_alpha   90.00
_cell.angle_beta   90.00
_cell.angle_gamma   90.00
#
_symmetry.space_group_name_H-M   'P 1'
#
loop_
_entity.id
_entity.type
_entity.pdbx_description
1 polymer ?
#
loop_
_entity_poly.entity_id
_entity_poly.type
_entity_poly.pdbx_seq_one_letter_code
_entity_poly.pdbx_strand_id
1 'polypeptide(L)'
;MNNLNQTQYSIDGSWQVTTSSDDDYMGFVFGYQNPSNFYMFDWKQGTQGYVGTTAVEGMTLKVFQGATGDGLVDLSLDELWENQVNYGHMRWL
;
A
#
# COMPACT_ATOMS: atom_id res chain seq x y z
N MET A 1 -3.50 14.71 7.23
CA MET A 1 -3.25 14.07 8.54
C MET A 1 -2.72 15.16 9.49
N ASN A 2 -3.47 15.56 10.51
CA ASN A 2 -3.27 16.81 11.27
C ASN A 2 -2.09 16.79 12.28
N ASN A 3 -1.03 16.03 12.00
CA ASN A 3 0.13 15.86 12.88
C ASN A 3 -0.23 15.39 14.31
N LEU A 4 -1.28 14.57 14.42
CA LEU A 4 -1.75 13.96 15.66
C LEU A 4 -1.42 12.47 15.66
N ASN A 5 -0.84 11.97 16.76
CA ASN A 5 -0.68 10.54 16.99
C ASN A 5 -2.01 9.93 17.44
N GLN A 6 -2.79 9.42 16.49
CA GLN A 6 -4.05 8.75 16.77
C GLN A 6 -3.79 7.26 16.99
N THR A 7 -3.99 6.78 18.22
CA THR A 7 -3.78 5.37 18.58
C THR A 7 -5.05 4.52 18.46
N GLN A 8 -6.21 5.17 18.32
CA GLN A 8 -7.50 4.54 18.08
C GLN A 8 -8.40 5.51 17.29
N TYR A 9 -8.90 5.07 16.13
CA TYR A 9 -9.76 5.87 15.24
C TYR A 9 -10.53 4.94 14.29
N SER A 10 -11.59 5.47 13.67
CA SER A 10 -12.30 4.83 12.55
C SER A 10 -12.07 5.65 11.29
N ILE A 11 -11.95 4.98 10.14
CA ILE A 11 -11.95 5.59 8.82
C ILE A 11 -13.08 4.96 8.03
N ASP A 12 -14.02 5.80 7.59
CA ASP A 12 -15.20 5.39 6.83
C ASP A 12 -15.36 6.32 5.63
N GLY A 13 -15.62 5.76 4.44
CA GLY A 13 -15.78 6.54 3.22
C GLY A 13 -16.15 5.68 2.01
N SER A 14 -16.55 6.36 0.92
CA SER A 14 -16.91 5.73 -0.35
C SER A 14 -16.04 6.26 -1.48
N TRP A 15 -15.42 5.37 -2.23
CA TRP A 15 -14.42 5.70 -3.25
C TRP A 15 -14.80 4.97 -4.55
N GLN A 16 -14.58 5.61 -5.70
CA GLN A 16 -14.94 5.07 -7.01
C GLN A 16 -13.95 5.51 -8.09
N VAL A 17 -13.56 4.58 -8.97
CA VAL A 17 -12.91 4.89 -10.25
C VAL A 17 -14.00 5.19 -11.27
N THR A 18 -14.00 6.40 -11.85
CA THR A 18 -15.06 6.89 -12.76
C THR A 18 -14.75 6.68 -14.25
N THR A 19 -13.70 5.91 -14.54
CA THR A 19 -13.21 5.61 -15.88
C THR A 19 -13.16 4.09 -16.06
N SER A 20 -13.24 3.63 -17.30
CA SER A 20 -13.00 2.22 -17.67
C SER A 20 -11.57 1.96 -18.14
N SER A 21 -10.71 2.99 -18.11
CA SER A 21 -9.30 2.89 -18.45
C SER A 21 -8.49 2.52 -17.21
N ASP A 22 -7.51 1.66 -17.44
CA ASP A 22 -6.56 1.15 -16.44
C ASP A 22 -7.18 0.21 -15.39
N ASP A 23 -6.35 -0.64 -14.80
CA ASP A 23 -6.74 -1.67 -13.83
C ASP A 23 -5.83 -1.72 -12.58
N ASP A 24 -5.09 -0.64 -12.37
CA ASP A 24 -4.12 -0.44 -11.30
C ASP A 24 -4.72 -0.24 -9.91
N TYR A 25 -3.83 -0.01 -8.95
CA TYR A 25 -4.16 0.10 -7.55
C TYR A 25 -4.91 1.38 -7.20
N MET A 26 -5.89 1.23 -6.30
CA MET A 26 -6.41 2.31 -5.48
C MET A 26 -6.35 1.91 -4.00
N GLY A 27 -6.27 2.87 -3.09
CA GLY A 27 -6.14 2.54 -1.67
C GLY A 27 -5.85 3.74 -0.80
N PHE A 28 -5.65 3.47 0.49
CA PHE A 28 -5.29 4.49 1.46
C PHE A 28 -4.28 3.98 2.47
N VAL A 29 -3.47 4.91 2.98
CA VAL A 29 -2.53 4.66 4.07
C VAL A 29 -3.13 5.10 5.40
N PHE A 30 -2.85 4.34 6.44
CA PHE A 30 -3.27 4.63 7.81
C PHE A 30 -2.15 4.27 8.79
N GLY A 31 -2.22 4.81 10.00
CA GLY A 31 -1.13 4.67 10.98
C GLY A 31 0.22 5.18 10.48
N TYR A 32 0.20 6.17 9.57
CA TYR A 32 1.40 6.73 8.96
C TYR A 32 2.27 7.42 10.01
N GLN A 33 3.52 6.98 10.13
CA GLN A 33 4.51 7.56 11.03
C GLN A 33 5.57 8.36 10.25
N ASN A 34 6.02 7.82 9.12
CA ASN A 34 7.01 8.41 8.23
C ASN A 34 6.91 7.72 6.83
N PRO A 35 7.65 8.20 5.81
CA PRO A 35 7.56 7.68 4.45
C PRO A 35 7.91 6.19 4.24
N SER A 36 8.46 5.48 5.24
CA SER A 36 8.70 4.04 5.16
C SER A 36 7.99 3.20 6.23
N ASN A 37 7.17 3.82 7.08
CA ASN A 37 6.47 3.17 8.19
C ASN A 37 4.99 3.55 8.22
N PHE A 38 4.15 2.67 7.68
CA PHE A 38 2.70 2.85 7.58
C PHE A 38 1.99 1.52 7.31
N TYR A 39 0.67 1.51 7.51
CA TYR A 39 -0.20 0.47 7.00
C TYR A 39 -0.87 0.94 5.72
N MET A 40 -1.14 0.00 4.82
CA MET A 40 -1.78 0.27 3.53
C MET A 40 -2.91 -0.71 3.30
N PHE A 41 -4.09 -0.17 3.01
CA PHE A 41 -5.13 -0.91 2.30
C PHE A 41 -5.03 -0.54 0.83
N ASP A 42 -4.92 -1.53 -0.05
CA ASP A 42 -4.95 -1.34 -1.49
C ASP A 42 -5.88 -2.34 -2.16
N TRP A 43 -6.30 -2.02 -3.39
CA TRP A 43 -7.18 -2.84 -4.20
C TRP A 43 -6.78 -2.70 -5.67
N LYS A 44 -6.42 -3.81 -6.30
CA LYS A 44 -6.17 -3.88 -7.75
C LYS A 44 -7.36 -4.49 -8.48
N GLN A 45 -7.69 -3.94 -9.66
CA GLN A 45 -8.80 -4.45 -10.48
C GLN A 45 -8.37 -5.68 -11.28
N GLY A 46 -7.19 -5.66 -11.91
CA GLY A 46 -6.69 -6.72 -12.79
C GLY A 46 -5.39 -7.34 -12.29
N THR A 47 -5.16 -8.63 -12.58
CA THR A 47 -3.85 -9.25 -12.31
C THR A 47 -2.82 -8.81 -13.34
N GLN A 48 -1.67 -8.31 -12.91
CA GLN A 48 -0.64 -7.76 -13.79
C GLN A 48 0.79 -7.88 -13.20
N GLY A 49 1.75 -8.17 -14.06
CA GLY A 49 3.17 -8.23 -13.70
C GLY A 49 3.90 -6.89 -13.91
N TYR A 50 4.89 -6.61 -13.04
CA TYR A 50 5.77 -5.45 -13.13
C TYR A 50 7.19 -5.82 -12.65
N VAL A 51 8.20 -5.63 -13.51
CA VAL A 51 9.64 -5.84 -13.18
C VAL A 51 9.91 -7.14 -12.39
N GLY A 52 9.29 -8.26 -12.79
CA GLY A 52 9.51 -9.56 -12.15
C GLY A 52 8.69 -9.83 -10.88
N THR A 53 7.85 -8.90 -10.46
CA THR A 53 6.81 -9.08 -9.44
C THR A 53 5.43 -9.23 -10.08
N THR A 54 4.45 -9.74 -9.32
CA THR A 54 3.07 -9.90 -9.76
C THR A 54 2.10 -9.30 -8.75
N ALA A 55 1.21 -8.46 -9.25
CA ALA A 55 0.05 -7.96 -8.51
C ALA A 55 -1.19 -8.73 -9.00
N VAL A 56 -1.82 -9.51 -8.15
CA VAL A 56 -3.10 -10.19 -8.39
C VAL A 56 -4.26 -9.25 -8.08
N GLU A 57 -5.36 -9.44 -8.79
CA GLU A 57 -6.62 -8.73 -8.51
C GLU A 57 -7.09 -8.95 -7.05
N GLY A 58 -7.73 -7.93 -6.48
CA GLY A 58 -8.32 -8.01 -5.14
C GLY A 58 -7.73 -7.02 -4.14
N MET A 59 -8.33 -7.04 -2.96
CA MET A 59 -8.01 -6.14 -1.85
C MET A 59 -6.95 -6.75 -0.94
N THR A 60 -6.04 -5.91 -0.44
CA THR A 60 -4.97 -6.36 0.45
C THR A 60 -4.81 -5.41 1.63
N LEU A 61 -4.28 -5.95 2.72
CA LEU A 61 -3.85 -5.20 3.89
C LEU A 61 -2.38 -5.48 4.14
N LYS A 62 -1.57 -4.44 4.12
CA LYS A 62 -0.12 -4.52 4.18
C LYS A 62 0.44 -3.62 5.26
N VAL A 63 1.58 -4.00 5.80
CA VAL A 63 2.44 -3.14 6.63
C VAL A 63 3.76 -2.91 5.91
N PHE A 64 4.19 -1.66 5.88
CA PHE A 64 5.51 -1.25 5.42
C PHE A 64 6.31 -0.81 6.64
N GLN A 65 7.50 -1.39 6.82
CA GLN A 65 8.34 -1.09 7.97
C GLN A 65 9.82 -1.01 7.57
N GLY A 66 10.23 0.18 7.13
CA GLY A 66 11.61 0.51 6.76
C GLY A 66 12.53 0.78 7.96
N ALA A 67 13.84 0.56 7.77
CA ALA A 67 14.84 0.67 8.82
C ALA A 67 15.29 2.11 9.12
N THR A 68 15.23 3.00 8.13
CA THR A 68 15.77 4.37 8.24
C THR A 68 14.70 5.43 8.45
N GLY A 69 13.44 5.11 8.17
CA GLY A 69 12.35 6.07 8.15
C GLY A 69 12.28 6.91 6.86
N ASP A 70 13.20 6.66 5.92
CA ASP A 70 13.24 7.31 4.61
C ASP A 70 12.73 6.33 3.55
N GLY A 71 11.58 6.67 2.95
CA GLY A 71 10.97 5.86 1.89
C GLY A 71 11.81 5.74 0.63
N LEU A 72 12.71 6.69 0.35
CA LEU A 72 13.60 6.62 -0.81
C LEU A 72 14.79 5.66 -0.60
N VAL A 73 15.11 5.36 0.66
CA VAL A 73 16.16 4.41 1.02
C VAL A 73 15.58 3.02 1.29
N ASP A 74 14.43 2.99 1.97
CA ASP A 74 13.84 1.75 2.45
C ASP A 74 12.90 1.11 1.41
N LEU A 75 12.17 1.89 0.61
CA LEU A 75 11.10 1.34 -0.24
C LEU A 75 11.43 1.39 -1.73
N SER A 76 10.76 0.51 -2.48
CA SER A 76 10.83 0.37 -3.93
C SER A 76 9.44 0.26 -4.55
N LEU A 77 9.35 0.53 -5.85
CA LEU A 77 8.09 0.39 -6.58
C LEU A 77 7.62 -1.08 -6.63
N ASP A 78 8.57 -2.01 -6.72
CA ASP A 78 8.31 -3.45 -6.74
C ASP A 78 7.64 -3.91 -5.42
N GLU A 79 8.07 -3.36 -4.27
CA GLU A 79 7.43 -3.61 -2.97
C GLU A 79 6.01 -3.04 -2.86
N LEU A 80 5.74 -1.90 -3.51
CA LEU A 80 4.40 -1.32 -3.56
C LEU A 80 3.48 -2.09 -4.53
N TRP A 81 4.06 -2.69 -5.58
CA TRP A 81 3.34 -3.43 -6.61
C TRP A 81 3.00 -4.86 -6.20
N GLU A 82 3.97 -5.62 -5.70
CA GLU A 82 3.84 -7.03 -5.37
C GLU A 82 2.74 -7.28 -4.34
N ASN A 83 1.93 -8.32 -4.57
CA ASN A 83 0.89 -8.65 -3.62
C ASN A 83 0.59 -10.17 -3.45
N GLN A 84 1.59 -11.02 -3.58
CA GLN A 84 1.44 -12.45 -3.30
C GLN A 84 2.30 -12.91 -2.14
N VAL A 85 3.40 -12.21 -1.86
CA VAL A 85 4.36 -12.57 -0.83
C VAL A 85 4.81 -11.36 -0.02
N ASN A 86 5.44 -11.62 1.13
CA ASN A 86 6.24 -10.59 1.79
C ASN A 86 7.44 -10.27 0.90
N TYR A 87 7.69 -8.99 0.66
CA TYR A 87 8.72 -8.53 -0.27
C TYR A 87 9.42 -7.31 0.34
N GLY A 88 10.74 -7.40 0.52
CA GLY A 88 11.54 -6.38 1.20
C GLY A 88 10.95 -5.98 2.57
N HIS A 89 10.56 -4.71 2.71
CA HIS A 89 9.97 -4.12 3.92
C HIS A 89 8.43 -4.21 3.96
N MET A 90 7.80 -4.70 2.89
CA MET A 90 6.36 -4.94 2.82
C MET A 90 6.01 -6.34 3.35
N ARG A 91 5.00 -6.40 4.21
CA ARG A 91 4.44 -7.66 4.72
C ARG A 91 2.92 -7.66 4.73
N TRP A 92 2.35 -8.84 4.55
CA TRP A 92 0.92 -9.11 4.66
C TRP A 92 0.41 -9.08 6.09
N LEU A 93 -0.85 -8.70 6.26
CA LEU A 93 -1.60 -8.76 7.52
C LEU A 93 -2.80 -9.71 7.43
#